data_AF-K1UNY4-F1
#
_entry.id   AF-K1UNY4-F1
#
_cell.length_a   1.000
_cell.length_b   1.000
_cell.length_c   1.000
_cell.angle_alpha   90.00
_cell.angle_beta   90.00
_cell.angle_gamma   90.00
#
_symmetry.space_group_name_H-M   'P 1'
#
loop_
_entity.id
_entity.type
_entity.pdbx_description
1 polymer ?
#
loop_
_entity_poly.entity_id
_entity_poly.type
_entity_poly.pdbx_seq_one_letter_code
_entity_poly.pdbx_strand_id
1 'polypeptide(L)' 'MGWGEQPYIVYKHTDIERTHMHIVTIQVNANGRKINDSRRNERSVAITEKLEKKYHLHPAKRQKRVSLWQLKPVD' A
#
# COMPACT_ATOMS: atom_id res chain seq x y z
N MET A 1 2.38 8.41 -9.92
CA MET A 1 1.00 8.13 -9.48
C MET A 1 0.03 9.27 -9.84
N GLY A 2 0.48 10.53 -9.85
CA GLY A 2 -0.33 11.65 -10.38
C GLY A 2 -0.97 12.53 -9.30
N TRP A 3 -0.79 12.17 -8.02
CA TRP A 3 -1.20 12.96 -6.86
C TRP A 3 -0.08 13.85 -6.29
N GLY A 4 0.95 14.15 -7.09
CA GLY A 4 1.95 15.15 -6.69
C GLY A 4 1.29 16.52 -6.57
N GLU A 5 1.79 17.35 -5.66
CA GLU A 5 1.32 18.74 -5.43
C GLU A 5 -0.14 18.87 -4.96
N GLN A 6 -0.79 17.76 -4.63
CA GLN A 6 -2.14 17.78 -4.08
C GLN A 6 -2.14 18.20 -2.61
N PRO A 7 -3.17 18.91 -2.13
CA PRO A 7 -3.37 19.11 -0.70
C PRO A 7 -3.65 17.76 -0.03
N TYR A 8 -3.02 17.54 1.13
CA TYR A 8 -3.14 16.30 1.87
C TYR A 8 -3.21 16.53 3.38
N ILE A 9 -3.81 15.56 4.08
CA ILE A 9 -3.83 15.47 5.53
C ILE A 9 -3.09 14.21 5.94
N VAL A 10 -2.26 14.33 6.98
CA VAL A 10 -1.57 13.19 7.59
C VAL A 10 -2.09 12.99 9.00
N TYR A 11 -2.51 11.78 9.30
CA TYR A 11 -2.97 11.40 10.63
C TYR A 11 -2.19 10.19 11.15
N LYS A 12 -1.74 10.24 12.39
CA LYS A 12 -1.02 9.15 13.06
C LYS A 12 -1.94 8.45 14.05
N HIS A 13 -2.16 7.16 13.86
CA HIS A 13 -2.83 6.29 14.80
C HIS A 13 -1.86 5.75 15.84
N THR A 14 -2.23 5.89 17.12
CA THR A 14 -1.51 5.39 18.29
C THR A 14 -2.42 4.59 19.24
N ASP A 15 -3.62 4.28 18.79
CA ASP A 15 -4.68 3.58 19.52
C ASP A 15 -4.47 2.06 19.63
N ILE A 16 -3.48 1.51 18.92
CA ILE A 16 -3.09 0.09 18.95
C ILE A 16 -1.57 -0.04 18.95
N GLU A 17 -1.04 -1.22 19.32
CA GLU A 17 0.41 -1.48 19.39
C GLU A 17 1.15 -1.12 18.08
N ARG A 18 0.51 -1.36 16.93
CA ARG A 18 1.06 -0.95 15.64
C ARG A 18 0.77 0.53 15.37
N THR A 19 1.79 1.36 15.55
CA THR A 19 1.73 2.74 15.07
C THR A 19 1.64 2.74 13.54
N HIS A 20 0.60 3.38 12.99
CA HIS A 20 0.43 3.53 11.56
C HIS A 20 -0.11 4.92 11.21
N MET A 21 0.09 5.34 9.97
CA MET A 21 -0.31 6.67 9.51
C MET A 21 -1.22 6.56 8.31
N HIS A 22 -2.23 7.42 8.24
CA HIS A 22 -3.04 7.65 7.06
C HIS A 22 -2.61 8.95 6.39
N ILE A 23 -2.36 8.88 5.08
CA ILE A 23 -2.17 10.05 4.22
C ILE A 23 -3.40 10.10 3.31
N VAL A 24 -4.17 11.17 3.42
CA VAL A 24 -5.42 11.38 2.67
C VAL A 24 -5.27 12.59 1.77
N THR A 25 -5.66 12.45 0.51
CA THR A 25 -5.57 13.51 -0.51
C THR A 25 -6.81 13.49 -1.39
N ILE A 26 -7.04 14.57 -2.13
CA ILE A 26 -8.11 14.66 -3.13
C ILE A 26 -7.68 14.11 -4.49
N GLN A 27 -8.66 13.67 -5.30
CA GLN A 27 -8.44 13.12 -6.65
C GLN A 27 -8.63 14.13 -7.79
N VAL A 28 -8.83 15.40 -7.47
CA VAL A 28 -9.05 16.48 -8.47
C VAL A 28 -7.85 17.42 -8.43
N ASN A 29 -7.25 17.68 -9.59
CA ASN A 29 -6.09 18.58 -9.69
C ASN A 29 -6.51 20.06 -9.65
N ALA A 30 -5.52 20.96 -9.64
CA ALA A 30 -5.74 22.41 -9.60
C ALA A 30 -6.60 22.96 -10.77
N ASN A 31 -6.66 22.23 -11.89
CA ASN A 31 -7.47 22.60 -13.05
C ASN A 31 -8.91 22.03 -13.00
N GLY A 32 -9.32 21.45 -11.87
CA GLY A 32 -10.65 20.87 -11.70
C GLY A 32 -10.84 19.52 -12.41
N ARG A 33 -9.76 18.87 -12.88
CA ARG A 33 -9.83 17.58 -13.60
C ARG A 33 -9.51 16.42 -12.67
N LYS A 34 -10.25 15.32 -12.83
CA LYS A 34 -9.95 14.05 -12.14
C LYS A 34 -8.55 13.55 -12.56
N ILE A 35 -7.74 13.18 -11.58
CA ILE A 35 -6.45 12.52 -11.78
C ILE A 35 -6.68 11.11 -12.32
N ASN A 36 -5.94 10.73 -13.36
CA ASN A 36 -6.05 9.41 -13.97
C ASN A 36 -5.62 8.30 -12.99
N ASP A 37 -6.60 7.48 -12.60
CA ASP A 37 -6.48 6.37 -11.67
C ASP A 37 -6.47 4.99 -12.35
N SER A 38 -6.29 4.93 -13.67
CA SER A 38 -6.17 3.67 -14.40
C SER A 38 -5.02 2.82 -13.84
N ARG A 39 -5.25 1.51 -13.70
CA ARG A 39 -4.30 0.54 -13.13
C ARG A 39 -3.71 0.99 -11.78
N ARG A 40 -4.47 1.74 -10.97
CA ARG A 40 -4.02 2.26 -9.65
C ARG A 40 -3.43 1.17 -8.77
N ASN A 41 -4.05 -0.01 -8.72
CA ASN A 41 -3.59 -1.11 -7.88
C ASN A 41 -2.19 -1.58 -8.29
N GLU A 42 -2.00 -1.91 -9.57
CA GLU A 42 -0.70 -2.36 -10.11
C GLU A 42 0.39 -1.32 -9.89
N ARG A 43 0.11 -0.05 -10.21
CA ARG A 43 1.06 1.05 -10.01
C ARG A 43 1.39 1.27 -8.53
N SER A 44 0.40 1.12 -7.64
CA SER A 44 0.59 1.22 -6.18
C SER A 44 1.52 0.13 -5.68
N VAL A 45 1.25 -1.13 -6.06
CA VAL A 45 2.08 -2.29 -5.68
C VAL A 45 3.52 -2.12 -6.15
N ALA A 46 3.74 -1.71 -7.41
CA ALA A 46 5.09 -1.50 -7.94
C ALA A 46 5.87 -0.42 -7.18
N ILE A 47 5.20 0.65 -6.73
CA ILE A 47 5.83 1.70 -5.92
C ILE A 47 6.13 1.21 -4.52
N THR A 48 5.20 0.50 -3.89
CA THR A 48 5.43 -0.13 -2.59
C THR A 48 6.67 -1.03 -2.62
N GLU A 49 6.78 -1.94 -3.59
CA GLU A 49 7.95 -2.81 -3.75
C GLU A 49 9.26 -2.02 -3.99
N LYS A 50 9.20 -0.93 -4.76
CA LYS A 50 10.36 -0.06 -4.98
C LYS A 50 10.80 0.64 -3.70
N LEU A 51 9.86 1.12 -2.89
CA LEU A 51 10.14 1.77 -1.61
C LEU A 51 10.70 0.77 -0.59
N GLU A 52 10.12 -0.43 -0.54
CA GLU A 52 10.60 -1.53 0.31
C GLU A 52 12.07 -1.85 0.01
N LYS A 53 12.43 -2.03 -1.27
CA LYS A 53 13.82 -2.27 -1.67
C LYS A 53 14.73 -1.08 -1.36
N LYS A 54 14.29 0.15 -1.66
CA LYS A 54 15.10 1.36 -1.46
C LYS A 54 15.45 1.61 0.00
N TYR A 55 14.49 1.38 0.91
CA TYR A 55 14.62 1.68 2.33
C TYR A 55 14.79 0.43 3.19
N HIS A 56 15.00 -0.74 2.59
CA HIS A 56 15.16 -2.02 3.29
C HIS A 56 14.00 -2.34 4.25
N LEU A 57 12.76 -2.07 3.82
CA LEU A 57 11.56 -2.30 4.62
C LEU A 57 11.05 -3.73 4.47
N HIS A 58 10.23 -4.16 5.43
CA HIS A 58 9.53 -5.44 5.35
C HIS A 58 8.54 -5.46 4.18
N PRO A 59 8.59 -6.48 3.30
CA PRO A 59 7.64 -6.61 2.21
C PRO A 59 6.20 -6.75 2.68
N ALA A 60 5.31 -5.91 2.17
CA ALA A 60 3.87 -5.93 2.46
C ALA A 60 3.15 -7.04 1.68
N LYS A 61 3.69 -7.48 0.54
CA LYS A 61 3.17 -8.66 -0.17
C LYS A 61 3.35 -9.87 0.73
N ARG A 62 2.22 -10.42 1.19
CA ARG A 62 2.14 -11.70 1.90
C ARG A 62 2.94 -12.72 1.10
N GLN A 63 4.03 -13.26 1.67
CA GLN A 63 4.63 -14.48 1.15
C GLN A 63 3.47 -15.47 1.00
N LYS A 64 3.32 -16.08 -0.19
CA LYS A 64 2.36 -17.18 -0.37
C LYS A 64 2.54 -18.08 0.84
N ARG A 65 1.48 -18.27 1.63
CA ARG A 65 1.49 -19.29 2.66
C ARG A 65 1.81 -20.57 1.90
N VAL A 66 3.03 -21.08 2.00
CA VAL A 66 3.33 -22.42 1.50
C VAL A 66 2.44 -23.28 2.37
N SER A 67 1.33 -23.77 1.83
CA SER A 67 0.47 -24.71 2.53
C SER A 67 1.21 -26.05 2.56
N LEU A 68 2.26 -26.13 3.37
CA LEU A 68 2.85 -27.39 3.83
C LEU A 68 1.98 -27.96 4.96
N TRP A 69 0.66 -28.00 4.75
CA TRP A 69 -0.20 -28.92 5.50
C TRP A 69 -0.43 -30.12 4.58
N GLN A 70 0.60 -30.95 4.42
CA GLN A 70 0.42 -32.32 3.97
C GLN A 70 -0.25 -33.05 5.14
N LEU A 71 -1.58 -33.01 5.21
CA LEU A 71 -2.32 -33.87 6.13
C LEU A 71 -2.00 -35.32 5.71
N LYS A 72 -1.33 -36.06 6.59
CA LYS A 72 -1.20 -37.51 6.43
C LYS A 72 -2.55 -38.14 6.77
N PRO A 73 -3.05 -39.09 5.96
CA PRO A 73 -4.23 -39.85 6.34
C PRO A 73 -3.96 -40.57 7.67
N VAL A 74 -4.99 -40.61 8.51
CA VAL A 74 -5.02 -41.43 9.73
C VAL A 74 -5.43 -42.84 9.30
N ASP A 75 -4.65 -43.84 9.73
CA ASP A 75 -4.95 -45.26 9.50
C ASP A 75 -6.25 -45.70 10.19
#